data_AF-A0A0B5EU84-F1
#
_entry.id   AF-A0A0B5EU84-F1
#
_cell.length_a   1.000
_cell.length_b   1.000
_cell.length_c   1.000
_cell.angle_alpha   90.00
_cell.angle_beta   90.00
_cell.angle_gamma   90.00
#
_symmetry.space_group_name_H-M   'P 1'
#
loop_
_entity.id
_entity.type
_entity.pdbx_description
1 polymer ?
#
loop_
_entity_poly.entity_id
_entity_poly.type
_entity_poly.pdbx_seq_one_letter_code
_entity_poly.pdbx_strand_id
1 'polypeptide(L)'
;MLDASEDVMGVITERIEDRFQMPLADLRRAVQAAPQANPEATTVVHWFGLLAETQQALDTAEDALVEALGTQPGDVLDDPVMELAHHVNAAVASRDGRAMVVKYLLDPNAPGKRGPGVWRGASQAARRAPALPTSAPTLPSTRTTTSRGATR
;
A
#
# COMPACT_ATOMS: atom_id res chain seq x y z
N MET A 1 -18.01 -8.38 -22.50
CA MET A 1 -16.79 -8.71 -21.74
C MET A 1 -16.90 -7.91 -20.46
N LEU A 2 -16.89 -8.55 -19.29
CA LEU A 2 -16.72 -7.82 -18.03
C LEU A 2 -15.25 -7.39 -17.97
N ASP A 3 -14.99 -6.13 -17.67
CA ASP A 3 -13.62 -5.65 -17.49
C ASP A 3 -13.01 -6.35 -16.27
N ALA A 4 -11.74 -6.75 -16.37
CA ALA A 4 -11.05 -7.47 -15.29
C ALA A 4 -11.00 -6.65 -13.98
N SER A 5 -11.13 -5.33 -14.07
CA SER A 5 -11.29 -4.38 -12.97
C SER A 5 -12.66 -4.46 -12.28
N GLU A 6 -13.75 -4.56 -13.04
CA GLU A 6 -15.09 -4.84 -12.50
C GLU A 6 -15.11 -6.17 -11.74
N ASP A 7 -14.39 -7.18 -12.24
CA ASP A 7 -14.26 -8.48 -11.60
C ASP A 7 -13.54 -8.39 -10.23
N VAL A 8 -12.43 -7.66 -10.13
CA VAL A 8 -11.70 -7.51 -8.85
C VAL A 8 -12.56 -6.80 -7.80
N MET A 9 -13.20 -5.69 -8.16
CA MET A 9 -14.05 -4.93 -7.22
C MET A 9 -15.29 -5.72 -6.82
N GLY A 10 -15.91 -6.44 -7.74
CA GLY A 10 -17.05 -7.33 -7.49
C GLY A 10 -16.70 -8.44 -6.50
N VAL A 11 -15.65 -9.22 -6.80
CA VAL A 11 -15.20 -10.34 -5.96
C VAL A 11 -14.83 -9.88 -4.55
N ILE A 12 -14.18 -8.72 -4.41
CA ILE A 12 -13.83 -8.17 -3.09
C ILE A 12 -15.08 -7.69 -2.34
N THR A 13 -16.02 -7.04 -3.04
CA THR A 13 -17.29 -6.61 -2.44
C THR A 13 -18.07 -7.80 -1.90
N GLU A 14 -18.26 -8.84 -2.71
CA GLU A 14 -18.94 -10.07 -2.30
C GLU A 14 -18.29 -10.70 -1.07
N ARG A 15 -16.95 -10.79 -1.04
CA ARG A 15 -16.22 -11.31 0.12
C ARG A 15 -16.39 -10.47 1.38
N ILE A 16 -16.52 -9.15 1.26
CA ILE A 16 -16.80 -8.27 2.40
C ILE A 16 -18.22 -8.55 2.91
N GLU A 17 -19.19 -8.61 2.01
CA GLU A 17 -20.59 -8.84 2.35
C GLU A 17 -20.79 -10.22 2.99
N ASP A 18 -20.14 -11.25 2.46
CA ASP A 18 -20.11 -12.59 3.06
C ASP A 18 -19.44 -12.59 4.44
N ARG A 19 -18.37 -11.82 4.64
CA ARG A 19 -17.66 -11.77 5.92
C ARG A 19 -18.49 -11.11 7.02
N PHE A 20 -19.19 -10.03 6.70
CA PHE A 20 -19.96 -9.23 7.65
C PHE A 20 -21.46 -9.52 7.64
N GLN A 21 -21.93 -10.38 6.74
CA GLN A 21 -23.33 -10.78 6.58
C GLN A 21 -24.26 -9.57 6.40
N MET A 22 -23.79 -8.57 5.64
CA MET A 22 -24.47 -7.29 5.44
C MET A 22 -24.00 -6.63 4.13
N PRO A 23 -24.88 -5.95 3.38
CA PRO A 23 -24.48 -5.19 2.19
C PRO A 23 -23.41 -4.15 2.50
N LEU A 24 -22.45 -3.96 1.58
CA LEU A 24 -21.31 -3.05 1.78
C LEU A 24 -21.77 -1.60 2.05
N ALA A 25 -22.85 -1.16 1.42
CA ALA A 25 -23.42 0.16 1.65
C ALA A 25 -23.90 0.34 3.11
N ASP A 26 -24.52 -0.69 3.67
CA ASP A 26 -24.99 -0.68 5.06
C ASP A 26 -23.82 -0.80 6.03
N LEU A 27 -22.83 -1.64 5.72
CA LEU A 27 -21.60 -1.74 6.49
C LEU A 27 -20.87 -0.39 6.58
N ARG A 28 -20.77 0.34 5.46
CA ARG A 28 -20.19 1.70 5.42
C ARG A 28 -20.95 2.67 6.33
N ARG A 29 -22.29 2.65 6.30
CA ARG A 29 -23.12 3.48 7.18
C ARG A 29 -22.93 3.12 8.65
N ALA A 30 -22.89 1.83 8.98
CA ALA A 30 -22.69 1.35 10.34
C ALA A 30 -21.32 1.77 10.89
N VAL A 31 -20.25 1.62 10.09
CA VAL A 31 -18.90 2.07 10.43
C VAL A 31 -18.83 3.58 10.63
N GLN A 32 -19.50 4.37 9.77
CA GLN A 32 -19.55 5.83 9.92
C GLN A 32 -20.28 6.25 11.21
N ALA A 33 -21.38 5.59 11.54
CA ALA A 33 -22.17 5.89 12.73
C ALA A 33 -21.46 5.49 14.03
N ALA A 34 -20.76 4.35 14.04
CA ALA A 34 -20.13 3.80 15.24
C ALA A 34 -18.79 3.08 14.91
N PRO A 35 -17.72 3.83 14.58
CA PRO A 35 -16.46 3.23 14.11
C PRO A 35 -15.76 2.35 15.15
N GLN A 36 -16.07 2.53 16.43
CA GLN A 36 -15.50 1.75 17.54
C GLN A 36 -16.27 0.45 17.82
N ALA A 37 -17.48 0.27 17.27
CA ALA A 37 -18.29 -0.92 17.51
C ALA A 37 -17.67 -2.18 16.87
N ASN A 38 -16.97 -2.01 15.74
CA ASN A 38 -16.23 -3.08 15.09
C ASN A 38 -14.95 -2.53 14.42
N PRO A 39 -13.80 -2.56 15.10
CA PRO A 39 -12.54 -2.07 14.55
C PRO A 39 -12.07 -2.82 13.29
N GLU A 40 -12.41 -4.10 13.14
CA GLU A 40 -12.08 -4.90 11.96
C GLU A 40 -12.88 -4.41 10.75
N ALA A 41 -14.20 -4.22 10.90
CA ALA A 41 -15.06 -3.64 9.87
C ALA A 41 -14.59 -2.24 9.45
N THR A 42 -14.26 -1.39 10.42
CA THR A 42 -13.74 -0.04 10.16
C THR A 42 -12.46 -0.08 9.34
N THR A 43 -11.54 -0.98 9.67
CA THR A 43 -10.30 -1.16 8.93
C THR A 43 -10.56 -1.67 7.51
N VAL A 44 -11.41 -2.68 7.34
CA VAL A 44 -11.77 -3.22 6.03
C VAL A 44 -12.43 -2.16 5.14
N VAL A 45 -13.41 -1.42 5.67
CA VAL A 45 -14.09 -0.35 4.92
C VAL A 45 -13.13 0.75 4.48
N HIS A 46 -12.18 1.13 5.34
CA HIS A 46 -11.14 2.10 4.98
C HIS A 46 -10.28 1.60 3.82
N TRP A 47 -9.74 0.38 3.92
CA TRP A 47 -8.88 -0.18 2.87
C TRP A 47 -9.64 -0.44 1.56
N PHE A 48 -10.91 -0.83 1.64
CA PHE A 48 -11.78 -0.93 0.47
C PHE A 48 -12.04 0.45 -0.17
N GLY A 49 -12.17 1.51 0.63
CA GLY A 49 -12.24 2.89 0.13
C GLY A 49 -11.00 3.27 -0.66
N LEU A 50 -9.81 3.02 -0.10
CA LEU A 50 -8.53 3.26 -0.80
C LEU A 50 -8.40 2.43 -2.08
N LEU A 51 -8.91 1.19 -2.09
CA LEU A 51 -8.93 0.36 -3.28
C LEU A 51 -9.82 0.98 -4.37
N ALA A 52 -11.01 1.45 -4.02
CA ALA A 52 -11.92 2.10 -4.96
C ALA A 52 -11.31 3.39 -5.54
N GLU A 53 -10.62 4.19 -4.71
CA GLU A 53 -9.87 5.37 -5.18
C GLU A 53 -8.78 4.98 -6.18
N THR A 54 -8.01 3.93 -5.90
CA THR A 54 -6.96 3.46 -6.84
C THR A 54 -7.54 2.85 -8.12
N GLN A 55 -8.74 2.26 -8.07
CA GLN A 55 -9.43 1.78 -9.27
C GLN A 55 -9.84 2.95 -10.16
N GLN A 56 -10.47 3.99 -9.58
CA GLN A 56 -10.84 5.18 -10.35
C GLN A 56 -9.62 5.88 -10.96
N ALA A 57 -8.51 5.94 -10.23
CA ALA A 57 -7.26 6.51 -10.74
C ALA A 57 -6.67 5.69 -11.89
N LEU A 58 -6.80 4.36 -11.84
CA LEU A 58 -6.42 3.47 -12.93
C LEU A 58 -7.28 3.72 -14.17
N ASP A 59 -8.60 3.74 -14.02
CA ASP A 59 -9.54 3.98 -15.13
C ASP A 59 -9.22 5.31 -15.83
N THR A 60 -8.97 6.36 -15.04
CA THR A 60 -8.59 7.68 -15.57
C THR A 60 -7.26 7.66 -16.32
N ALA A 61 -6.28 6.90 -15.82
CA ALA A 61 -4.97 6.77 -16.47
C ALA A 61 -5.06 5.97 -17.77
N GLU A 62 -5.89 4.92 -17.80
CA GLU A 62 -6.15 4.11 -18.98
C GLU A 62 -6.86 4.92 -20.06
N ASP A 63 -7.91 5.66 -19.70
CA ASP A 63 -8.62 6.56 -20.62
C ASP A 63 -7.66 7.60 -21.24
N ALA A 64 -6.81 8.21 -20.42
CA ALA A 64 -5.82 9.18 -20.90
C ALA A 64 -4.80 8.55 -21.86
N LEU A 65 -4.34 7.32 -21.58
CA LEU A 65 -3.44 6.61 -22.47
C LEU A 65 -4.12 6.24 -23.80
N VAL A 66 -5.37 5.76 -23.75
CA VAL A 66 -6.15 5.41 -24.94
C VAL A 66 -6.40 6.64 -25.81
N GLU A 67 -6.75 7.78 -25.21
CA GLU A 67 -6.93 9.05 -25.92
C GLU A 67 -5.61 9.49 -26.59
N ALA A 68 -4.49 9.42 -25.88
CA ALA A 68 -3.18 9.79 -26.42
C ALA A 68 -2.77 8.89 -27.59
N LEU A 69 -2.96 7.57 -27.48
CA LEU A 69 -2.70 6.62 -28.56
C LEU A 69 -3.60 6.85 -29.78
N GLY A 70 -4.86 7.24 -29.56
CA GLY A 70 -5.81 7.54 -30.64
C GLY A 70 -5.48 8.81 -31.43
N THR A 71 -4.68 9.71 -30.89
CA THR A 71 -4.30 10.99 -31.52
C THR A 71 -2.90 10.99 -32.12
N GLN A 72 -2.11 9.93 -31.90
CA GLN A 72 -0.71 9.91 -32.29
C GLN A 72 -0.52 9.53 -33.78
N PRO A 73 0.13 10.37 -34.60
CA PRO A 73 0.41 10.05 -35.99
C PRO A 73 1.72 9.25 -36.14
N GLY A 74 1.60 7.94 -36.40
CA GLY A 74 2.73 7.06 -36.78
C GLY A 74 3.00 5.92 -35.80
N ASP A 75 3.89 5.00 -36.19
CA ASP A 75 4.22 3.77 -35.44
C ASP A 75 5.19 3.96 -34.26
N VAL A 76 5.65 5.20 -34.00
CA VAL A 76 6.62 5.48 -32.93
C VAL A 76 5.90 6.14 -31.76
N LEU A 77 6.00 5.54 -30.57
CA LEU A 77 5.51 6.12 -29.32
C LEU A 77 6.45 7.25 -28.88
N ASP A 78 5.92 8.45 -28.73
CA ASP A 78 6.66 9.60 -28.23
C ASP A 78 6.73 9.56 -26.70
N ASP A 79 7.75 10.22 -26.14
CA ASP A 79 8.00 10.28 -24.70
C ASP A 79 6.75 10.60 -23.84
N PRO A 80 5.82 11.52 -24.24
CA PRO A 80 4.60 11.78 -23.46
C PRO A 80 3.65 10.57 -23.35
N VAL A 81 3.56 9.75 -24.40
CA VAL A 81 2.70 8.55 -24.39
C VAL A 81 3.35 7.45 -23.54
N MET A 82 4.68 7.37 -23.57
CA MET A 82 5.44 6.48 -22.68
C MET A 82 5.28 6.84 -21.20
N GLU A 83 5.22 8.13 -20.85
CA GLU A 83 4.92 8.57 -19.47
C GLU A 83 3.51 8.17 -19.02
N LEU A 84 2.50 8.29 -19.89
CA LEU A 84 1.14 7.81 -19.59
C LEU A 84 1.11 6.30 -19.35
N ALA A 85 1.85 5.52 -20.14
CA ALA A 85 2.00 4.09 -19.89
C ALA A 85 2.67 3.79 -18.54
N HIS A 86 3.64 4.60 -18.12
CA HIS A 86 4.24 4.48 -16.79
C HIS A 86 3.25 4.81 -15.67
N HIS A 87 2.41 5.83 -15.86
CA HIS A 87 1.33 6.17 -14.93
C HIS A 87 0.31 5.04 -14.77
N VAL A 88 -0.13 4.42 -15.87
CA VAL A 88 -1.02 3.23 -15.80
C VAL A 88 -0.36 2.12 -14.98
N ASN A 89 0.91 1.80 -15.24
CA ASN A 89 1.63 0.78 -14.48
C ASN A 89 1.71 1.09 -12.98
N ALA A 90 1.95 2.36 -12.62
CA ALA A 90 1.96 2.79 -11.22
C ALA A 90 0.58 2.68 -10.55
N ALA A 91 -0.49 2.98 -11.30
CA ALA A 91 -1.87 2.84 -10.83
C ALA A 91 -2.24 1.36 -10.61
N VAL A 92 -1.88 0.47 -11.54
CA VAL A 92 -2.07 -1.00 -11.40
C VAL A 92 -1.35 -1.52 -10.16
N ALA A 93 -0.08 -1.18 -9.98
CA ALA A 93 0.69 -1.62 -8.82
C ALA A 93 0.06 -1.15 -7.49
N SER A 94 -0.48 0.07 -7.48
CA SER A 94 -1.20 0.62 -6.33
C SER A 94 -2.50 -0.14 -6.05
N ARG A 95 -3.32 -0.38 -7.08
CA ARG A 95 -4.57 -1.18 -6.98
C ARG A 95 -4.29 -2.57 -6.43
N ASP A 96 -3.32 -3.26 -7.00
CA ASP A 96 -2.98 -4.63 -6.61
C ASP A 96 -2.47 -4.69 -5.16
N GLY A 97 -1.67 -3.70 -4.76
CA GLY A 97 -1.25 -3.54 -3.38
C GLY A 97 -2.43 -3.35 -2.42
N ARG A 98 -3.41 -2.50 -2.76
CA ARG A 98 -4.62 -2.30 -1.95
C ARG A 98 -5.49 -3.56 -1.90
N ALA A 99 -5.70 -4.21 -3.04
CA ALA A 99 -6.48 -5.44 -3.14
C ALA A 99 -5.87 -6.57 -2.30
N MET A 100 -4.53 -6.70 -2.31
CA MET A 100 -3.81 -7.67 -1.48
C MET A 100 -4.03 -7.42 0.02
N VAL A 101 -4.02 -6.17 0.46
CA VAL A 101 -4.30 -5.82 1.87
C VAL A 101 -5.74 -6.15 2.25
N VAL A 102 -6.73 -5.81 1.42
CA VAL A 102 -8.13 -6.15 1.69
C VAL A 102 -8.32 -7.68 1.76
N LYS A 103 -7.72 -8.43 0.83
CA LYS A 103 -7.74 -9.90 0.84
C LYS A 103 -7.13 -10.46 2.13
N TYR A 104 -5.99 -9.92 2.58
CA TYR A 104 -5.38 -10.28 3.86
C TYR A 104 -6.33 -10.01 5.04
N LEU A 105 -6.99 -8.86 5.05
CA LEU A 105 -7.92 -8.47 6.11
C LEU A 105 -9.17 -9.36 6.14
N LEU A 106 -9.63 -9.86 5.01
CA LEU A 106 -10.80 -10.74 4.93
C LEU A 106 -10.47 -12.21 5.23
N ASP A 107 -9.22 -12.64 5.05
CA ASP A 107 -8.83 -14.02 5.34
C ASP A 107 -8.66 -14.23 6.87
N PRO A 108 -9.50 -15.07 7.52
CA PRO A 108 -9.40 -15.35 8.96
C PRO A 108 -8.21 -16.26 9.31
N ASN A 109 -7.59 -16.90 8.32
CA ASN A 109 -6.45 -17.80 8.46
C ASN A 109 -5.14 -17.15 7.97
N ALA A 110 -5.15 -15.86 7.62
CA ALA A 110 -3.98 -15.20 7.05
C ALA A 110 -2.76 -15.30 8.00
N PRO A 111 -1.54 -15.50 7.45
CA PRO A 111 -0.32 -15.55 8.24
C PRO A 111 -0.18 -14.32 9.16
N GLY A 112 0.18 -14.56 10.42
CA GLY A 112 0.29 -13.47 11.40
C GLY A 112 -1.03 -12.97 12.00
N LYS A 113 -2.19 -13.56 11.67
CA LYS A 113 -3.44 -13.33 12.43
C LYS A 113 -3.70 -14.34 13.54
N ARG A 114 -3.08 -15.52 13.48
CA ARG A 114 -3.17 -16.58 14.50
C ARG A 114 -1.77 -16.93 14.99
N GLY A 115 -1.52 -16.78 16.29
CA GLY A 115 -0.25 -17.14 16.94
C GLY A 115 0.36 -16.03 17.80
N PRO A 116 1.42 -16.33 18.58
CA PRO A 116 2.15 -15.33 19.36
C PRO A 116 2.92 -14.42 18.40
N GLY A 117 2.38 -13.22 18.16
CA GLY A 117 2.88 -12.30 17.14
C GLY A 117 1.79 -11.69 16.24
N VAL A 118 0.51 -11.79 16.63
CA VAL A 118 -0.62 -11.20 15.91
C VAL A 118 -0.28 -9.79 15.43
N TRP A 119 -0.24 -9.58 14.11
CA TRP A 119 -0.06 -8.27 13.49
C TRP A 119 -1.28 -7.43 13.81
N ARG A 120 -1.22 -6.71 14.93
CA ARG A 120 -2.23 -5.75 15.35
C ARG A 120 -1.94 -4.46 14.58
N GLY A 121 -2.39 -4.42 13.33
CA GLY A 121 -2.30 -3.23 12.48
C GLY A 121 -2.62 -1.97 13.27
N ALA A 122 -1.65 -1.07 13.34
CA ALA A 122 -1.75 0.26 13.92
C ALA A 122 -2.24 0.38 15.38
N SER A 123 -1.79 -0.47 16.31
CA SER A 123 -1.67 0.03 17.69
C SER A 123 -0.44 0.94 17.77
N GLN A 124 -0.64 2.23 18.05
CA GLN A 124 0.43 3.19 18.37
C GLN A 124 1.13 2.85 19.71
N ALA A 125 0.85 1.71 20.32
CA ALA A 125 1.52 1.22 21.50
C ALA A 125 2.73 0.34 21.11
N ALA A 126 3.92 0.88 21.41
CA ALA A 126 5.20 0.19 21.50
C ALA A 126 5.89 -0.23 20.17
N ARG A 127 6.25 0.76 19.34
CA ARG A 127 7.50 0.66 18.56
C ARG A 127 8.71 0.81 19.50
N ARG A 128 8.95 -0.18 20.35
CA ARG A 128 10.26 -0.44 20.94
C ARG A 128 10.70 -1.80 20.42
N ALA A 129 11.32 -1.79 19.23
CA ALA A 129 12.19 -2.90 18.86
C ALA A 129 13.28 -3.01 19.95
N PRO A 130 13.73 -4.22 20.32
CA PRO A 130 14.96 -4.36 21.08
C PRO A 130 16.05 -3.64 20.28
N ALA A 131 16.68 -2.63 20.87
CA ALA A 131 17.86 -2.04 20.26
C ALA A 131 18.90 -3.16 20.18
N LEU A 132 19.23 -3.61 18.97
CA LEU A 132 20.40 -4.44 18.75
C LEU A 132 21.59 -3.64 19.29
N PRO A 133 22.43 -4.20 20.19
CA PRO A 133 23.60 -3.50 20.67
C PRO A 133 24.57 -3.31 19.49
N THR A 134 24.57 -2.12 18.90
CA THR A 134 25.59 -1.73 17.94
C THR A 134 26.78 -1.19 18.72
N SER A 135 27.93 -1.85 18.63
CA SER A 135 29.19 -1.33 19.13
C SER A 135 29.50 0.01 18.45
N ALA A 136 29.99 0.99 19.21
CA ALA A 136 30.41 2.28 18.65
C ALA A 136 31.55 2.08 17.64
N PRO A 137 31.56 2.80 16.51
CA PRO A 137 32.64 2.72 15.54
C PRO A 137 33.96 3.19 16.17
N THR A 138 35.00 2.37 16.04
CA THR A 138 36.36 2.73 16.49
C THR A 138 36.90 3.85 15.61
N LEU A 139 37.03 5.05 16.17
CA LEU A 139 37.70 6.16 15.50
C LEU A 139 39.22 5.89 15.48
N PRO A 140 39.91 6.16 14.36
CA PRO A 140 41.36 6.00 14.28
C PRO A 140 42.05 7.00 15.23
N SER A 141 42.86 6.48 16.16
CA SER A 141 43.71 7.29 17.03
C SER A 141 44.67 8.14 16.21
N THR A 142 44.48 9.46 16.24
CA THR A 142 45.49 10.42 15.78
C THR A 142 46.68 10.36 16.71
N ARG A 143 47.68 9.55 16.34
CA ARG A 143 48.97 9.46 17.02
C ARG A 143 49.69 10.79 16.81
N THR A 144 49.67 11.67 17.81
CA THR A 144 50.45 12.91 17.82
C THR A 144 51.94 12.56 17.87
N THR A 145 52.60 12.53 16.72
CA THR A 145 54.06 12.50 16.63
C THR A 145 54.59 13.88 17.00
N THR A 146 55.07 14.02 18.24
CA THR A 146 55.86 15.17 18.68
C THR A 146 57.20 15.18 17.94
N SER A 147 57.34 16.05 16.94
CA SER A 147 58.63 16.38 16.35
C SER A 147 59.40 17.28 17.33
N ARG A 148 60.33 16.71 18.08
CA ARG A 148 61.30 17.47 18.88
C ARG A 148 62.38 18.02 17.94
N GLY A 149 62.15 19.20 17.39
CA GLY A 149 63.20 20.01 16.76
C GLY A 149 64.11 20.57 17.85
N ALA A 150 65.37 20.13 17.87
CA ALA A 150 66.41 20.69 18.71
C ALA A 150 66.98 21.95 18.04
N THR A 151 66.94 23.06 18.76
CA THR A 151 67.76 24.24 18.50
C THR A 151 68.76 24.38 19.65
N ARG A 152 70.04 24.11 19.38
CA ARG A 152 71.17 25.03 19.57
C ARG A 152 72.47 24.36 19.15
#